data_AF-A0A0A8H284-F1
#
_entry.id   AF-A0A0A8H284-F1
#
_cell.length_a   1.000
_cell.length_b   1.000
_cell.length_c   1.000
_cell.angle_alpha   90.00
_cell.angle_beta   90.00
_cell.angle_gamma   90.00
#
_symmetry.space_group_name_H-M   'P 1'
#
loop_
_entity.id
_entity.type
_entity.pdbx_description
1 polymer ?
#
loop_
_entity_poly.entity_id
_entity_poly.type
_entity_poly.pdbx_seq_one_letter_code
_entity_poly.pdbx_strand_id
1 'polypeptide(L)'
;MGDINPSQEAITNTLLFSGSAIMAFFYQSLAFLGINTAQVITLLAIFTFSAIVGFFKTLTFSDSLRVYMLGDLLAKTLLLGVPFIFALGAKQISALYYFVDYSFSFLILGEILTIVINIQAIRTRKKIEEVDIYNVFVEKMKRFTSKIIESNVYIKEDKHSKKD
;
A
#
# COMPACT_ATOMS: atom_id res chain seq x y z
N MET A 1 -24.90 32.51 -18.28
CA MET A 1 -23.44 32.38 -18.38
C MET A 1 -22.84 33.25 -17.29
N GLY A 2 -22.29 32.67 -16.22
CA GLY A 2 -21.54 33.44 -15.23
C GLY A 2 -20.15 33.72 -15.78
N ASP A 3 -19.79 34.98 -15.93
CA ASP A 3 -18.43 35.39 -16.27
C ASP A 3 -17.48 34.87 -15.19
N ILE A 4 -16.63 33.91 -15.57
CA ILE A 4 -15.54 33.44 -14.72
C ILE A 4 -14.51 34.56 -14.72
N ASN A 5 -14.24 35.12 -13.55
CA ASN A 5 -13.31 36.23 -13.37
C ASN A 5 -11.93 35.82 -13.91
N PRO A 6 -11.23 36.66 -14.72
CA PRO A 6 -9.93 36.33 -15.33
C PRO A 6 -8.85 35.88 -14.33
N SER A 7 -9.01 36.22 -13.04
CA SER A 7 -8.17 35.70 -11.96
C SER A 7 -8.36 34.19 -11.67
N GLN A 8 -9.57 33.65 -11.81
CA GLN A 8 -9.84 32.21 -11.64
C GLN A 8 -9.29 31.36 -12.78
N GLU A 9 -9.32 31.86 -14.02
CA GLU A 9 -8.73 31.17 -15.17
C GLU A 9 -7.21 31.04 -15.00
N ALA A 10 -6.53 32.12 -14.56
CA ALA A 10 -5.10 32.09 -14.28
C ALA A 10 -4.74 31.07 -13.18
N ILE A 11 -5.52 30.99 -12.10
CA ILE A 11 -5.30 30.02 -11.01
C ILE A 11 -5.53 28.59 -11.52
N THR A 12 -6.62 28.36 -12.26
CA THR A 12 -6.97 27.02 -12.78
C THR A 12 -5.92 26.52 -13.76
N ASN A 13 -5.47 27.38 -14.69
CA ASN A 13 -4.44 27.04 -15.66
C ASN A 13 -3.09 26.78 -14.98
N THR A 14 -2.75 27.56 -13.95
CA THR A 14 -1.52 27.34 -13.17
C THR A 14 -1.57 26.01 -12.40
N LEU A 15 -2.72 25.68 -11.80
CA LEU A 15 -2.93 24.41 -11.10
C LEU A 15 -2.84 23.21 -12.05
N LEU A 16 -3.49 23.30 -13.22
CA LEU A 16 -3.45 22.25 -14.24
C LEU A 16 -2.04 22.07 -14.80
N PHE A 17 -1.36 23.18 -15.10
CA PHE A 17 0.01 23.15 -15.62
C PHE A 17 0.99 22.55 -14.61
N SER A 18 0.96 23.03 -13.36
CA SER A 18 1.83 22.52 -12.30
C SER A 18 1.54 21.04 -11.97
N GLY A 19 0.26 20.65 -11.87
CA GLY A 19 -0.12 19.26 -11.65
C GLY A 19 0.34 18.34 -12.79
N SER A 20 0.21 18.81 -14.03
CA SER A 20 0.67 18.05 -15.21
C SER A 20 2.19 17.93 -15.25
N ALA A 21 2.93 19.00 -14.91
CA ALA A 21 4.38 18.99 -14.85
C ALA A 21 4.91 18.01 -13.78
N ILE A 22 4.29 17.99 -12.60
CA ILE A 22 4.64 17.06 -11.53
C ILE A 22 4.37 15.61 -11.96
N MET A 23 3.20 15.34 -12.54
CA MET A 23 2.88 14.01 -13.05
C MET A 23 3.84 13.57 -14.16
N ALA A 24 4.15 14.46 -15.11
CA ALA A 24 5.11 14.17 -16.16
C ALA A 24 6.49 13.82 -15.58
N PHE A 25 6.99 14.59 -14.62
CA PHE A 25 8.25 14.31 -13.94
C PHE A 25 8.22 12.96 -13.20
N PHE A 26 7.11 12.62 -12.55
CA PHE A 26 6.93 11.35 -11.87
C PHE A 26 6.98 10.17 -12.84
N TYR A 27 6.21 10.21 -13.94
CA TYR A 27 6.23 9.16 -14.96
C TYR A 27 7.59 9.05 -15.66
N GLN A 28 8.23 10.19 -15.93
CA GLN A 28 9.59 10.23 -16.49
C GLN A 28 10.59 9.53 -15.56
N SER A 29 10.47 9.76 -14.25
CA SER A 29 11.31 9.11 -13.24
C SER A 29 11.06 7.61 -13.21
N LEU A 30 9.80 7.16 -13.19
CA LEU A 30 9.49 5.73 -13.22
C LEU A 30 10.03 5.03 -14.48
N ALA A 31 9.86 5.67 -15.64
CA ALA A 31 10.41 5.17 -16.90
C ALA A 31 11.95 5.10 -16.87
N PHE A 32 12.61 6.09 -16.26
CA PHE A 32 14.06 6.10 -16.10
C PHE A 32 14.57 4.97 -15.20
N LEU A 33 13.83 4.62 -14.14
CA LEU A 33 14.17 3.51 -13.25
C LEU A 33 13.72 2.14 -13.80
N GLY A 34 12.99 2.11 -14.91
CA GLY A 34 12.42 0.87 -15.49
C GLY A 34 11.28 0.28 -14.65
N ILE A 35 10.79 0.94 -13.62
CA ILE A 35 9.79 0.35 -12.72
C ILE A 35 8.46 0.20 -13.46
N ASN A 36 7.77 -0.92 -13.24
CA ASN A 36 6.43 -1.13 -13.77
C ASN A 36 5.44 -0.10 -13.18
N THR A 37 4.95 0.80 -14.04
CA THR A 37 4.03 1.87 -13.67
C THR A 37 2.73 1.34 -13.04
N ALA A 38 2.23 0.19 -13.49
CA ALA A 38 1.02 -0.41 -12.96
C ALA A 38 1.18 -0.80 -11.47
N GLN A 39 2.35 -1.32 -11.07
CA GLN A 39 2.62 -1.67 -9.68
C GLN A 39 2.68 -0.42 -8.79
N VAL A 40 3.33 0.64 -9.25
CA VAL A 40 3.47 1.89 -8.50
C VAL A 40 2.13 2.59 -8.32
N ILE A 41 1.30 2.66 -9.38
CA ILE A 41 -0.06 3.22 -9.31
C ILE A 41 -0.94 2.39 -8.36
N THR A 42 -0.84 1.06 -8.44
CA THR A 42 -1.57 0.16 -7.54
C THR A 42 -1.15 0.38 -6.08
N LEU A 43 0.15 0.48 -5.81
CA LEU A 43 0.66 0.78 -4.48
C LEU A 43 0.16 2.14 -3.98
N LEU A 44 0.20 3.18 -4.81
CA LEU A 44 -0.27 4.51 -4.45
C LEU A 44 -1.77 4.52 -4.10
N ALA A 45 -2.59 3.81 -4.87
CA ALA A 45 -4.03 3.70 -4.61
C ALA A 45 -4.31 2.97 -3.28
N ILE A 46 -3.65 1.83 -3.05
CA ILE A 46 -3.81 1.04 -1.83
C ILE A 46 -3.27 1.81 -0.62
N PHE A 47 -2.13 2.47 -0.75
CA PHE A 47 -1.53 3.31 0.30
C PHE A 47 -2.47 4.47 0.67
N THR A 48 -3.07 5.14 -0.31
CA THR A 48 -4.02 6.22 -0.08
C THR A 48 -5.25 5.70 0.66
N PHE A 49 -5.78 4.55 0.25
CA PHE A 49 -6.90 3.91 0.94
C PHE A 49 -6.52 3.51 2.38
N SER A 50 -5.34 2.93 2.57
CA SER A 50 -4.78 2.58 3.87
C SER A 50 -4.68 3.80 4.80
N ALA A 51 -4.19 4.92 4.28
CA ALA A 51 -4.11 6.17 5.02
C ALA A 51 -5.49 6.74 5.40
N ILE A 52 -6.50 6.60 4.53
CA ILE A 52 -7.87 7.01 4.85
C ILE A 52 -8.44 6.14 5.98
N VAL A 53 -8.27 4.82 5.90
CA VAL A 53 -8.74 3.88 6.93
C VAL A 53 -8.00 4.10 8.26
N GLY A 54 -6.69 4.31 8.23
CA GLY A 54 -5.87 4.63 9.41
C GLY A 54 -6.28 5.96 10.06
N PHE A 55 -6.65 6.95 9.26
CA PHE A 55 -7.18 8.21 9.74
C PHE A 55 -8.54 8.01 10.45
N PHE A 56 -9.47 7.26 9.86
CA PHE A 56 -10.76 6.94 10.52
C PHE A 56 -10.57 6.17 11.83
N LYS A 57 -9.59 5.27 11.92
CA LYS A 57 -9.23 4.59 13.17
C LYS A 57 -8.78 5.61 14.21
N THR A 58 -7.86 6.50 13.85
CA THR A 58 -7.31 7.52 14.77
C THR A 58 -8.41 8.43 15.31
N LEU A 59 -9.37 8.84 14.47
CA LEU A 59 -10.55 9.59 14.89
C LEU A 59 -11.43 8.79 15.85
N THR A 60 -11.67 7.51 15.58
CA THR A 60 -12.53 6.65 16.41
C THR A 60 -11.95 6.41 17.81
N PHE A 61 -10.63 6.34 17.94
CA PHE A 61 -9.95 6.11 19.22
C PHE A 61 -9.47 7.40 19.92
N SER A 62 -9.76 8.58 19.34
CA SER A 62 -9.29 9.89 19.83
C SER A 62 -7.78 9.92 20.12
N ASP A 63 -7.01 9.18 19.32
CA ASP A 63 -5.56 9.18 19.43
C ASP A 63 -4.97 10.46 18.82
N SER A 64 -3.76 10.80 19.26
CA SER A 64 -3.03 11.96 18.74
C SER A 64 -2.79 11.80 17.24
N LEU A 65 -3.38 12.69 16.43
CA LEU A 65 -3.11 12.79 14.99
C LEU A 65 -1.61 12.92 14.68
N ARG A 66 -0.85 13.52 15.61
CA ARG A 66 0.60 13.66 15.49
C ARG A 66 1.32 12.30 15.56
N VAL A 67 0.84 11.40 16.41
CA VAL A 67 1.37 10.03 16.53
C VAL A 67 1.03 9.23 15.28
N TYR A 68 -0.18 9.37 14.74
CA TYR A 68 -0.54 8.75 13.47
C TYR A 68 0.32 9.25 12.29
N MET A 69 0.52 10.58 12.19
CA MET A 69 1.32 11.15 11.10
C MET A 69 2.80 10.78 11.19
N LEU A 70 3.42 10.86 12.38
CA LEU A 70 4.86 10.60 12.54
C LEU A 70 5.20 9.12 12.71
N GLY A 71 4.31 8.34 13.32
CA GLY A 71 4.53 6.92 13.59
C GLY A 71 4.14 6.04 12.41
N ASP A 72 2.92 6.19 11.90
CA ASP A 72 2.38 5.29 10.87
C ASP A 72 2.67 5.85 9.46
N LEU A 73 2.19 7.06 9.17
CA LEU A 73 2.27 7.61 7.81
C LEU A 73 3.70 7.90 7.35
N LEU A 74 4.53 8.49 8.22
CA LEU A 74 5.93 8.77 7.93
C LEU A 74 6.75 7.48 7.77
N ALA A 75 6.58 6.49 8.66
CA ALA A 75 7.31 5.23 8.58
C ALA A 75 6.97 4.46 7.29
N LYS A 76 5.69 4.41 6.91
CA LYS A 76 5.25 3.81 5.64
C LYS A 76 5.82 4.56 4.43
N THR A 77 5.83 5.89 4.48
CA THR A 77 6.42 6.72 3.41
C THR A 77 7.93 6.49 3.28
N LEU A 78 8.65 6.35 4.41
CA LEU A 78 10.07 6.02 4.41
C LEU A 78 10.33 4.63 3.82
N LEU A 79 9.51 3.64 4.20
CA LEU A 79 9.61 2.27 3.69
C LEU A 79 9.36 2.22 2.17
N LEU A 80 8.51 3.11 1.67
CA LEU A 80 8.26 3.28 0.25
C LEU A 80 9.51 3.73 -0.52
N GLY A 81 10.48 4.39 0.13
CA GLY A 81 11.76 4.78 -0.47
C GLY A 81 12.72 3.61 -0.74
N VAL A 82 12.57 2.49 -0.02
CA VAL A 82 13.42 1.30 -0.15
C VAL A 82 13.46 0.74 -1.58
N PRO A 83 12.33 0.40 -2.24
CA PRO A 83 12.35 -0.10 -3.61
C PRO A 83 12.95 0.90 -4.61
N PHE A 84 12.82 2.21 -4.39
CA PHE A 84 13.42 3.22 -5.27
C PHE A 84 14.95 3.21 -5.19
N ILE A 85 15.52 3.06 -3.99
CA ILE A 85 16.97 2.93 -3.81
C ILE A 85 17.48 1.68 -4.55
N PHE A 86 16.78 0.55 -4.42
CA PHE A 86 17.15 -0.67 -5.13
C PHE A 86 16.97 -0.56 -6.64
N ALA A 87 15.96 0.17 -7.11
CA ALA A 87 15.75 0.41 -8.54
C ALA A 87 16.87 1.27 -9.15
N LEU A 88 17.44 2.22 -8.40
CA LEU A 88 18.65 2.94 -8.83
C LEU A 88 19.86 1.99 -8.93
N GLY A 89 19.99 1.05 -8.00
CA GLY A 89 21.05 0.01 -8.03
C GLY A 89 20.86 -1.03 -9.14
N ALA A 90 19.63 -1.38 -9.47
CA ALA A 90 19.28 -2.33 -10.53
C ALA A 90 19.76 -1.88 -11.91
N LYS A 91 19.95 -0.57 -12.11
CA LYS A 91 20.56 -0.02 -13.33
C LYS A 91 21.99 -0.50 -13.56
N GLN A 92 22.71 -0.85 -12.49
CA GLN A 92 24.08 -1.38 -12.57
C GLN A 92 24.12 -2.92 -12.57
N ILE A 93 23.11 -3.57 -11.98
CA ILE A 93 23.07 -5.03 -11.82
C ILE A 93 21.67 -5.54 -12.23
N SER A 94 21.56 -6.16 -13.41
CA SER A 94 20.28 -6.62 -13.96
C SER A 94 19.54 -7.61 -13.06
N ALA A 95 20.25 -8.39 -12.24
CA ALA A 95 19.64 -9.34 -11.29
C ALA A 95 18.81 -8.64 -10.18
N LEU A 96 19.10 -7.37 -9.86
CA LEU A 96 18.36 -6.61 -8.86
C LEU A 96 16.94 -6.22 -9.32
N TYR A 97 16.64 -6.34 -10.61
CA TYR A 97 15.33 -5.95 -11.15
C TYR A 97 14.19 -6.79 -10.57
N TYR A 98 14.39 -8.11 -10.45
CA TYR A 98 13.43 -8.99 -9.79
C TYR A 98 13.21 -8.61 -8.32
N PHE A 99 14.27 -8.17 -7.63
CA PHE A 99 14.18 -7.74 -6.25
C PHE A 99 13.35 -6.45 -6.09
N VAL A 100 13.45 -5.52 -7.05
CA VAL A 100 12.62 -4.31 -7.10
C VAL A 100 11.15 -4.67 -7.24
N ASP A 101 10.80 -5.54 -8.18
CA ASP A 101 9.42 -5.99 -8.41
C ASP A 101 8.83 -6.70 -7.17
N TYR A 102 9.62 -7.55 -6.51
CA TYR A 102 9.21 -8.20 -5.27
C TYR A 102 9.07 -7.21 -4.11
N SER A 103 9.92 -6.19 -4.05
CA SER A 103 9.83 -5.13 -3.03
C SER A 103 8.54 -4.33 -3.17
N PHE A 104 8.15 -3.95 -4.39
CA PHE A 104 6.85 -3.31 -4.65
C PHE A 104 5.68 -4.23 -4.29
N SER A 105 5.75 -5.50 -4.68
CA SER A 105 4.71 -6.49 -4.37
C SER A 105 4.56 -6.70 -2.86
N PHE A 106 5.67 -6.72 -2.11
CA PHE A 106 5.67 -6.86 -0.66
C PHE A 106 5.09 -5.62 0.04
N LEU A 107 5.41 -4.41 -0.45
CA LEU A 107 4.81 -3.17 0.04
C LEU A 107 3.29 -3.15 -0.17
N ILE A 108 2.83 -3.55 -1.36
CA ILE A 108 1.40 -3.67 -1.66
C ILE A 108 0.73 -4.62 -0.66
N LEU A 109 1.33 -5.78 -0.42
CA LEU A 109 0.83 -6.76 0.53
C LEU A 109 0.77 -6.21 1.96
N GLY A 110 1.81 -5.50 2.40
CA GLY A 110 1.88 -4.83 3.70
C GLY A 110 0.80 -3.76 3.89
N GLU A 111 0.46 -3.02 2.84
CA GLU A 111 -0.61 -2.02 2.90
C GLU A 111 -2.01 -2.66 2.95
N ILE A 112 -2.27 -3.71 2.16
CA ILE A 112 -3.51 -4.50 2.26
C ILE A 112 -3.69 -5.03 3.69
N LEU A 113 -2.60 -5.48 4.30
CA LEU A 113 -2.58 -5.95 5.67
C LEU A 113 -3.00 -4.89 6.68
N THR A 114 -2.40 -3.71 6.53
CA THR A 114 -2.68 -2.57 7.41
C THR A 114 -4.14 -2.17 7.32
N ILE A 115 -4.71 -2.15 6.12
CA ILE A 115 -6.14 -1.91 5.89
C ILE A 115 -6.99 -2.93 6.67
N VAL A 116 -6.70 -4.22 6.53
CA VAL A 116 -7.44 -5.30 7.20
C VAL A 116 -7.36 -5.17 8.72
N ILE A 117 -6.20 -4.82 9.27
CA ILE A 117 -5.98 -4.61 10.70
C ILE A 117 -6.77 -3.39 11.17
N ASN A 118 -6.66 -2.25 10.48
CA ASN A 118 -7.33 -1.02 10.87
C ASN A 118 -8.86 -1.15 10.82
N ILE A 119 -9.41 -1.82 9.80
CA ILE A 119 -10.85 -2.13 9.71
C ILE A 119 -11.28 -3.00 10.91
N GLN A 120 -10.50 -4.01 11.27
CA GLN A 120 -10.82 -4.87 12.41
C GLN A 120 -10.73 -4.14 13.75
N ALA A 121 -9.75 -3.26 13.93
CA ALA A 121 -9.61 -2.45 15.13
C ALA A 121 -10.84 -1.55 15.30
N ILE A 122 -11.28 -0.88 14.22
CA ILE A 122 -12.51 -0.07 14.21
C ILE A 122 -13.73 -0.94 14.56
N ARG A 123 -13.86 -2.12 13.95
CA ARG A 123 -15.00 -3.03 14.18
C ARG A 123 -15.06 -3.57 15.62
N THR A 124 -13.90 -3.86 16.21
CA THR A 124 -13.80 -4.46 17.54
C THR A 124 -13.86 -3.40 18.65
N ARG A 125 -13.67 -2.12 18.33
CA ARG A 125 -13.64 -0.96 19.26
C ARG A 125 -12.74 -1.14 20.48
N LYS A 126 -11.74 -2.03 20.41
CA LYS A 126 -10.71 -2.18 21.44
C LYS A 126 -9.42 -1.55 20.92
N LYS A 127 -8.74 -0.77 21.76
CA LYS A 127 -7.34 -0.40 21.53
C LYS A 127 -6.52 -1.68 21.61
N ILE A 128 -6.15 -2.22 20.46
CA ILE A 128 -5.19 -3.31 20.39
C ILE A 128 -3.82 -2.61 20.40
N GLU A 129 -3.02 -2.81 21.46
CA GLU A 129 -1.63 -2.32 21.49
C GLU A 129 -0.83 -2.95 20.35
N GLU A 130 0.13 -2.23 19.75
CA GLU A 130 0.86 -2.67 18.54
C GLU A 130 1.51 -4.06 18.66
N VAL A 131 1.95 -4.43 19.87
CA VAL A 131 2.54 -5.76 20.15
C VAL A 131 1.48 -6.87 20.04
N ASP A 132 0.27 -6.60 20.51
CA ASP A 132 -0.85 -7.55 20.46
C ASP A 132 -1.47 -7.59 19.05
N ILE A 133 -1.39 -6.49 18.29
CA ILE A 133 -1.74 -6.46 16.86
C ILE A 133 -0.88 -7.44 16.07
N TYR A 134 0.43 -7.49 16.32
CA TYR A 134 1.33 -8.41 15.62
C TYR A 134 0.96 -9.87 15.91
N ASN A 135 0.65 -10.20 17.17
CA ASN A 135 0.21 -11.55 17.55
C ASN A 135 -1.15 -11.91 16.94
N VAL A 136 -2.15 -11.05 17.03
CA VAL A 136 -3.48 -11.26 16.43
C VAL A 136 -3.37 -11.38 14.92
N PHE A 137 -2.50 -10.57 14.30
CA PHE A 137 -2.24 -10.59 12.88
C PHE A 137 -1.55 -11.91 12.45
N VAL A 138 -0.48 -12.31 13.14
CA VAL A 138 0.22 -13.58 12.90
C VAL A 138 -0.72 -14.77 13.11
N GLU A 139 -1.60 -14.74 14.13
CA GLU A 139 -2.63 -15.76 14.31
C GLU A 139 -3.64 -15.78 13.16
N LYS A 140 -4.09 -14.61 12.68
CA LYS A 140 -5.03 -14.56 11.56
C LYS A 140 -4.41 -15.03 10.26
N MET A 141 -3.15 -14.68 10.00
CA MET A 141 -2.39 -15.21 8.87
C MET A 141 -2.17 -16.71 9.01
N LYS A 142 -1.77 -17.20 10.19
CA LYS A 142 -1.70 -18.64 10.44
C LYS A 142 -3.02 -19.33 10.15
N ARG A 143 -4.15 -18.76 10.58
CA ARG A 143 -5.50 -19.30 10.28
C ARG A 143 -5.87 -19.22 8.81
N PHE A 144 -5.47 -18.18 8.10
CA PHE A 144 -5.74 -18.01 6.68
C PHE A 144 -4.89 -18.97 5.84
N THR A 145 -3.59 -19.07 6.15
CA THR A 145 -2.64 -19.99 5.55
C THR A 145 -3.01 -21.44 5.85
N SER A 146 -3.39 -21.77 7.09
CA SER A 146 -3.88 -23.13 7.42
C SER A 146 -5.18 -23.45 6.69
N LYS A 147 -6.12 -22.51 6.56
CA LYS A 147 -7.33 -22.72 5.72
C LYS A 147 -7.00 -22.93 4.24
N ILE A 148 -6.02 -22.22 3.69
CA ILE A 148 -5.58 -22.40 2.30
C ILE A 148 -4.84 -23.72 2.12
N ILE A 149 -4.01 -24.11 3.10
CA ILE A 149 -3.29 -25.39 3.11
C ILE A 149 -4.29 -26.54 3.25
N GLU A 150 -5.23 -26.48 4.20
CA GLU A 150 -6.31 -27.46 4.35
C GLU A 150 -7.16 -27.54 3.08
N SER A 151 -7.55 -26.40 2.49
CA SER A 151 -8.26 -26.35 1.20
C SER A 151 -7.49 -27.07 0.08
N ASN A 152 -6.18 -26.85 -0.03
CA ASN A 152 -5.35 -27.56 -1.02
C ASN A 152 -5.09 -29.03 -0.68
N VAL A 153 -5.11 -29.41 0.61
CA VAL A 153 -4.96 -30.81 1.06
C VAL A 153 -6.23 -31.61 0.79
N TYR A 154 -7.42 -31.05 1.05
CA TYR A 154 -8.71 -31.68 0.69
C TYR A 154 -8.89 -31.84 -0.82
N ILE A 155 -8.43 -30.88 -1.64
CA ILE A 155 -8.46 -31.00 -3.11
C ILE A 155 -7.49 -32.09 -3.61
N LYS A 156 -6.42 -32.41 -2.86
CA LYS A 156 -5.47 -33.46 -3.22
C LYS A 156 -5.98 -34.87 -2.91
N GLU A 157 -6.72 -35.06 -1.81
CA GLU A 157 -7.30 -36.37 -1.46
C GLU A 157 -8.46 -36.76 -2.38
N ASP A 158 -9.31 -35.81 -2.81
CA ASP A 158 -10.44 -36.09 -3.71
C ASP A 158 -9.96 -36.55 -5.12
N LYS A 159 -8.79 -36.08 -5.57
CA LYS A 159 -8.19 -36.55 -6.83
C LYS A 159 -7.51 -37.91 -6.76
N HIS A 160 -7.22 -38.44 -5.56
CA HIS A 160 -6.61 -39.76 -5.40
C HIS A 160 -7.66 -40.87 -5.20
N SER A 161 -8.86 -40.53 -4.72
CA SER A 161 -9.99 -41.48 -4.53
C SER A 161 -10.78 -41.79 -5.81
N LYS A 162 -10.57 -41.01 -6.89
CA LYS A 162 -11.27 -41.18 -8.18
C LYS A 162 -10.46 -41.92 -9.25
N LYS A 163 -9.40 -42.63 -8.85
CA LYS A 163 -8.50 -43.35 -9.76
C LYS A 163 -8.28 -44.82 -9.44
N ASP A 164 -9.07 -45.38 -8.53
CA ASP A 164 -9.13 -46.82 -8.25
C ASP A 164 -10.48 -47.40 -8.70
#